data_AF-G5GHA5-F1
#
_entry.id   AF-G5GHA5-F1
#
_cell.length_a   1.000
_cell.length_b   1.000
_cell.length_c   1.000
_cell.angle_alpha   90.00
_cell.angle_beta   90.00
_cell.angle_gamma   90.00
#
_symmetry.space_group_name_H-M   'P 1'
#
loop_
_entity.id
_entity.type
_entity.pdbx_description
1 polymer ?
#
loop_
_entity_poly.entity_id
_entity_poly.type
_entity_poly.pdbx_seq_one_letter_code
_entity_poly.pdbx_strand_id
1 'polypeptide(L)'
;MYQKLKKLNIGRAILLFFVFCLIIQLIRYNIYESGRYHIKTKEDVIQHVIKDKEKLNALINNKDLFNSVSSMDRYRESDEYYKKYKNKLLDEMFYNYKIDTLLIHVEDNENTYIEFVLARRFTIAVEHGFYYNENDKPRAWQSDNEDRLIASGDGYTDKMEKEYYTEKIMDHWYYYQMDSLRGVIF
;
A
#
# COMPACT_ATOMS: atom_id res chain seq x y z
N MET A 1 -56.07 18.02 35.17
CA MET A 1 -54.62 17.96 35.41
C MET A 1 -53.91 17.97 34.06
N TYR A 2 -53.50 19.14 33.56
CA TYR A 2 -52.89 19.26 32.24
C TYR A 2 -51.39 18.95 32.33
N GLN A 3 -50.96 17.82 31.77
CA GLN A 3 -49.54 17.54 31.57
C GLN A 3 -48.97 18.57 30.58
N LYS A 4 -48.10 19.46 31.06
CA LYS A 4 -47.27 20.29 30.20
C LYS A 4 -46.35 19.37 29.39
N LEU A 5 -46.69 19.13 28.12
CA LEU A 5 -45.75 18.61 27.13
C LEU A 5 -44.52 19.52 27.12
N LYS A 6 -43.38 19.01 27.60
CA LYS A 6 -42.09 19.69 27.48
C LYS A 6 -41.86 19.96 25.99
N LYS A 7 -41.95 21.23 25.59
CA LYS A 7 -41.51 21.66 24.25
C LYS A 7 -40.05 21.21 24.11
N LEU A 8 -39.82 20.23 23.23
CA LEU A 8 -38.49 19.78 22.88
C LEU A 8 -37.73 21.00 22.37
N ASN A 9 -36.64 21.36 23.03
CA ASN A 9 -35.84 22.51 22.59
C ASN A 9 -35.17 22.10 21.28
N ILE A 10 -35.71 22.58 20.15
CA ILE A 10 -35.30 22.23 18.79
C ILE A 10 -33.78 22.43 18.62
N GLY A 11 -33.21 23.47 19.23
CA GLY A 11 -31.76 23.69 19.22
C GLY A 11 -30.96 22.60 19.92
N ARG A 12 -31.46 22.06 21.05
CA ARG A 12 -30.86 20.89 21.70
C ARG A 12 -30.98 19.63 20.86
N ALA A 13 -32.12 19.42 20.20
CA ALA A 13 -32.32 18.26 19.33
C ALA A 13 -31.36 18.28 18.13
N ILE A 14 -31.20 19.45 17.48
CA ILE A 14 -30.24 19.64 16.38
C ILE A 14 -28.80 19.42 16.85
N LEU A 15 -28.43 19.96 18.02
CA LEU A 15 -27.09 19.76 18.58
C LEU A 15 -26.79 18.29 18.86
N LEU A 16 -27.74 17.57 19.46
CA LEU A 16 -27.60 16.14 19.74
C LEU A 16 -27.47 15.32 18.45
N PHE A 17 -28.23 15.67 17.40
CA PHE A 17 -28.09 15.03 16.09
C PHE A 17 -26.71 15.29 15.47
N PHE A 18 -26.19 16.52 15.56
CA PHE A 18 -24.86 16.85 15.05
C PHE A 18 -23.75 16.08 15.80
N VAL A 19 -23.83 16.01 17.14
CA VAL A 19 -22.89 15.22 17.96
C VAL A 19 -22.98 13.74 17.60
N PHE A 20 -24.19 13.21 17.39
CA PHE A 20 -24.38 11.83 16.96
C PHE A 20 -23.73 11.55 15.58
N CYS A 21 -23.87 12.47 14.62
CA CYS A 21 -23.17 12.36 13.33
C CYS A 21 -21.65 12.34 13.51
N LEU A 22 -21.08 13.19 14.37
CA LEU A 22 -19.64 13.20 14.67
C LEU A 22 -19.17 11.88 15.28
N ILE A 23 -19.93 11.31 16.23
CA ILE A 23 -19.63 10.01 16.84
C ILE A 23 -19.63 8.91 15.79
N ILE A 24 -20.62 8.86 14.88
CA ILE A 24 -20.64 7.89 13.78
C ILE A 24 -19.41 8.04 12.89
N GLN A 25 -19.04 9.27 12.52
CA GLN A 25 -17.86 9.51 11.69
C GLN A 25 -16.57 9.08 12.40
N LEU A 26 -16.43 9.36 13.69
CA LEU A 26 -15.30 8.91 14.52
C LEU A 26 -15.22 7.38 14.60
N ILE A 27 -16.34 6.69 14.82
CA ILE A 27 -16.39 5.23 14.84
C ILE A 27 -16.00 4.66 13.47
N ARG A 28 -16.54 5.22 12.37
CA ARG A 28 -16.17 4.82 11.01
C ARG A 28 -14.68 5.03 10.75
N TYR A 29 -14.13 6.16 11.13
CA TYR A 29 -12.70 6.47 11.00
C TYR A 29 -11.84 5.50 11.83
N ASN A 30 -12.21 5.23 13.07
CA ASN A 30 -11.48 4.29 13.92
C ASN A 30 -11.53 2.88 13.36
N ILE A 31 -12.68 2.38 12.89
CA ILE A 31 -12.78 1.06 12.23
C ILE A 31 -11.92 1.04 10.96
N TYR A 32 -11.96 2.14 10.19
CA TYR A 32 -11.18 2.30 8.96
C TYR A 32 -9.67 2.27 9.22
N GLU A 33 -9.18 2.89 10.29
CA GLU A 33 -7.74 2.88 10.64
C GLU A 33 -7.33 1.66 11.48
N SER A 34 -8.19 1.11 12.34
CA SER A 34 -7.85 0.01 13.25
C SER A 34 -7.67 -1.32 12.55
N GLY A 35 -8.35 -1.51 11.41
CA GLY A 35 -8.20 -2.72 10.60
C GLY A 35 -6.98 -2.72 9.69
N ARG A 36 -6.21 -1.62 9.65
CA ARG A 36 -5.11 -1.43 8.70
C ARG A 36 -3.76 -1.45 9.40
N TYR A 37 -2.72 -1.77 8.63
CA TYR A 37 -1.36 -1.67 9.12
C TYR A 37 -0.97 -0.21 9.33
N HIS A 38 -0.34 0.02 10.48
CA HIS A 38 0.25 1.29 10.85
C HIS A 38 1.72 1.27 10.41
N ILE A 39 1.92 1.28 9.10
CA ILE A 39 3.25 1.30 8.47
C ILE A 39 3.83 2.69 8.67
N LYS A 40 4.85 2.86 9.52
CA LYS A 40 5.55 4.14 9.74
C LYS A 40 6.99 4.15 9.22
N THR A 41 7.58 2.98 9.13
CA THR A 41 8.99 2.75 8.86
C THR A 41 9.15 1.66 7.80
N LYS A 42 10.36 1.52 7.27
CA LYS A 42 10.75 0.36 6.46
C LYS A 42 10.49 -0.93 7.23
N GLU A 43 10.92 -1.00 8.49
CA GLU A 43 10.83 -2.18 9.33
C GLU A 43 9.37 -2.64 9.51
N ASP A 44 8.41 -1.71 9.61
CA ASP A 44 6.99 -2.05 9.66
C ASP A 44 6.53 -2.75 8.37
N VAL A 45 6.96 -2.27 7.20
CA VAL A 45 6.64 -2.91 5.91
C VAL A 45 7.19 -4.34 5.90
N ILE A 46 8.48 -4.48 6.22
CA ILE A 46 9.17 -5.78 6.23
C ILE A 46 8.45 -6.76 7.15
N GLN A 47 8.13 -6.36 8.38
CA GLN A 47 7.43 -7.22 9.34
C GLN A 47 6.03 -7.63 8.86
N HIS A 48 5.29 -6.71 8.25
CA HIS A 48 3.96 -7.03 7.71
C HIS A 48 4.02 -7.97 6.50
N VAL A 49 4.98 -7.76 5.60
CA VAL A 49 5.21 -8.64 4.44
C VAL A 49 5.55 -10.05 4.91
N ILE A 50 6.47 -10.20 5.86
CA ILE A 50 6.82 -11.51 6.45
C ILE A 50 5.58 -12.16 7.09
N LYS A 51 4.79 -11.39 7.86
CA LYS A 51 3.58 -11.88 8.52
C LYS A 51 2.53 -12.39 7.52
N ASP A 52 2.38 -11.72 6.38
CA ASP A 52 1.38 -12.06 5.35
C ASP A 52 1.95 -12.93 4.22
N LYS A 53 3.14 -13.53 4.38
CA LYS A 53 3.80 -14.36 3.36
C LYS A 53 2.86 -15.30 2.62
N GLU A 54 2.06 -16.09 3.35
CA GLU A 54 1.16 -17.08 2.75
C GLU A 54 0.08 -16.42 1.88
N LYS A 55 -0.47 -15.29 2.34
CA LYS A 55 -1.49 -14.52 1.63
C LYS A 55 -0.93 -13.88 0.36
N LEU A 56 0.26 -13.28 0.48
CA LEU A 56 0.95 -12.67 -0.64
C LEU A 56 1.32 -13.72 -1.69
N ASN A 57 1.87 -14.86 -1.29
CA ASN A 57 2.17 -15.95 -2.23
C ASN A 57 0.91 -16.54 -2.87
N ALA A 58 -0.19 -16.68 -2.12
CA ALA A 58 -1.47 -17.09 -2.68
C ALA A 58 -2.02 -16.10 -3.70
N LEU A 59 -1.77 -14.80 -3.50
CA LEU A 59 -2.14 -13.75 -4.45
C LEU A 59 -1.33 -13.89 -5.74
N ILE A 60 0.01 -13.98 -5.64
CA ILE A 60 0.91 -14.07 -6.81
C ILE A 60 0.70 -15.35 -7.61
N ASN A 61 0.40 -16.48 -6.95
CA ASN A 61 0.14 -17.75 -7.62
C ASN A 61 -1.15 -17.76 -8.45
N ASN A 62 -2.03 -16.77 -8.29
CA ASN A 62 -3.19 -16.58 -9.14
C ASN A 62 -2.77 -15.86 -10.43
N LYS A 63 -2.01 -16.54 -11.30
CA LYS A 63 -1.47 -15.97 -12.55
C LYS A 63 -2.55 -15.36 -13.45
N ASP A 64 -3.76 -15.91 -13.43
CA ASP A 64 -4.92 -15.38 -14.17
C ASP A 64 -5.35 -13.97 -13.71
N LEU A 65 -5.04 -13.59 -12.48
CA LEU A 65 -5.29 -12.25 -11.93
C LEU A 65 -4.46 -11.16 -12.64
N PHE A 66 -3.30 -11.54 -13.16
CA PHE A 66 -2.27 -10.64 -13.66
C PHE A 66 -2.09 -10.70 -15.18
N ASN A 67 -2.71 -11.69 -15.82
CA ASN A 67 -2.73 -11.81 -17.28
C ASN A 67 -3.33 -10.55 -17.94
N SER A 68 -2.51 -9.86 -18.73
CA SER A 68 -2.87 -8.65 -19.50
C SER A 68 -3.19 -7.41 -18.65
N VAL A 69 -2.73 -7.36 -17.41
CA VAL A 69 -2.87 -6.19 -16.53
C VAL A 69 -1.51 -5.50 -16.37
N SER A 70 -1.43 -4.20 -16.64
CA SER A 70 -0.23 -3.39 -16.40
C SER A 70 -0.27 -2.64 -15.07
N SER A 71 -1.47 -2.28 -14.60
CA SER A 71 -1.66 -1.57 -13.33
C SER A 71 -3.08 -1.75 -12.78
N MET A 72 -3.24 -1.75 -11.45
CA MET A 72 -4.53 -1.64 -10.77
C MET A 72 -4.49 -0.55 -9.70
N ASP A 73 -5.47 0.35 -9.72
CA ASP A 73 -5.69 1.40 -8.72
C ASP A 73 -7.07 1.20 -8.07
N ARG A 74 -7.10 0.99 -6.75
CA ARG A 74 -8.36 0.79 -6.00
C ARG A 74 -9.19 2.06 -5.89
N TYR A 75 -8.56 3.22 -5.87
CA TYR A 75 -9.22 4.51 -5.61
C TYR A 75 -9.72 5.17 -6.90
N ARG A 76 -9.29 4.68 -8.07
CA ARG A 76 -9.94 5.01 -9.34
C ARG A 76 -11.23 4.19 -9.48
N GLU A 77 -12.37 4.82 -9.20
CA GLU A 77 -13.69 4.24 -9.42
C GLU A 77 -13.91 3.74 -10.86
N SER A 78 -13.09 4.15 -11.83
CA SER A 78 -13.09 3.74 -13.23
C SER A 78 -12.08 2.64 -13.57
N ASP A 79 -11.32 2.09 -12.62
CA ASP A 79 -10.34 1.04 -12.92
C ASP A 79 -11.05 -0.28 -13.24
N GLU A 80 -11.12 -0.58 -14.54
CA GLU A 80 -11.78 -1.78 -15.06
C GLU A 80 -11.04 -3.06 -14.65
N TYR A 81 -9.72 -2.99 -14.45
CA TYR A 81 -8.91 -4.13 -14.05
C TYR A 81 -9.16 -4.49 -12.58
N TYR A 82 -9.12 -3.51 -11.67
CA TYR A 82 -9.44 -3.78 -10.27
C TYR A 82 -10.84 -4.37 -10.15
N LYS A 83 -11.86 -3.80 -10.83
CA LYS A 83 -13.24 -4.35 -10.79
C LYS A 83 -13.34 -5.77 -11.32
N LYS A 84 -12.64 -6.08 -12.41
CA LYS A 84 -12.68 -7.39 -13.08
C LYS A 84 -12.03 -8.49 -12.25
N TYR A 85 -10.92 -8.18 -11.59
CA TYR A 85 -10.10 -9.16 -10.86
C TYR A 85 -10.27 -9.08 -9.34
N LYS A 86 -11.14 -8.19 -8.85
CA LYS A 86 -11.45 -8.02 -7.44
C LYS A 86 -11.81 -9.35 -6.78
N ASN A 87 -11.06 -9.72 -5.76
CA ASN A 87 -11.40 -10.82 -4.85
C ASN A 87 -11.11 -10.41 -3.41
N LYS A 88 -11.57 -11.22 -2.45
CA LYS A 88 -11.43 -10.93 -1.01
C LYS A 88 -9.97 -10.74 -0.59
N LEU A 89 -9.06 -11.54 -1.12
CA LEU A 89 -7.64 -11.48 -0.79
C LEU A 89 -7.00 -10.18 -1.30
N LEU A 90 -7.24 -9.81 -2.56
CA LEU A 90 -6.77 -8.56 -3.15
C LEU A 90 -7.34 -7.33 -2.40
N ASP A 91 -8.63 -7.36 -2.04
CA ASP A 91 -9.26 -6.32 -1.23
C ASP A 91 -8.62 -6.15 0.14
N GLU A 92 -8.32 -7.27 0.81
CA GLU A 92 -7.63 -7.30 2.09
C GLU A 92 -6.22 -6.70 1.96
N MET A 93 -5.47 -7.03 0.91
CA MET A 93 -4.13 -6.46 0.70
C MET A 93 -4.20 -4.95 0.50
N PHE A 94 -5.03 -4.48 -0.43
CA PHE A 94 -5.22 -3.04 -0.65
C PHE A 94 -5.66 -2.30 0.61
N TYR A 95 -6.49 -2.94 1.44
CA TYR A 95 -6.99 -2.33 2.67
C TYR A 95 -5.90 -2.27 3.73
N ASN A 96 -5.27 -3.40 4.04
CA ASN A 96 -4.33 -3.53 5.15
C ASN A 96 -3.07 -2.71 4.92
N TYR A 97 -2.48 -2.80 3.73
CA TYR A 97 -1.23 -2.10 3.40
C TYR A 97 -1.43 -0.64 3.00
N LYS A 98 -2.68 -0.21 2.74
CA LYS A 98 -2.96 1.11 2.16
C LYS A 98 -2.28 1.27 0.80
N ILE A 99 -2.35 0.23 -0.05
CA ILE A 99 -1.79 0.26 -1.40
C ILE A 99 -2.52 1.35 -2.20
N ASP A 100 -1.73 2.21 -2.83
CA ASP A 100 -2.19 3.22 -3.78
C ASP A 100 -2.36 2.58 -5.15
N THR A 101 -1.29 1.97 -5.65
CA THR A 101 -1.25 1.33 -6.97
C THR A 101 -0.55 -0.02 -6.90
N LEU A 102 -1.07 -0.99 -7.64
CA LEU A 102 -0.39 -2.22 -7.96
C LEU A 102 0.15 -2.11 -9.40
N LEU A 103 1.46 -2.22 -9.61
CA LEU A 103 2.05 -2.26 -10.96
C LEU A 103 2.46 -3.69 -11.27
N ILE A 104 2.14 -4.15 -12.48
CA ILE A 104 2.40 -5.53 -12.90
C ILE A 104 3.17 -5.43 -14.22
N HIS A 105 4.37 -6.01 -14.20
CA HIS A 105 5.25 -6.07 -15.35
C HIS A 105 5.53 -7.55 -15.65
N VAL A 106 5.12 -7.99 -16.83
CA VAL A 106 5.54 -9.28 -17.37
C VAL A 106 6.70 -9.00 -18.32
N GLU A 107 7.89 -9.45 -17.95
CA GLU A 107 9.10 -9.28 -18.75
C GLU A 107 9.07 -10.19 -19.99
N ASP A 108 9.92 -9.90 -20.99
CA ASP A 108 10.01 -10.63 -22.27
C ASP A 108 10.31 -12.13 -22.12
N ASN A 109 10.75 -12.57 -20.94
CA ASN A 109 11.06 -13.94 -20.54
C ASN A 109 9.96 -14.59 -19.67
N GLU A 110 8.76 -14.00 -19.64
CA GLU A 110 7.61 -14.39 -18.79
C GLU A 110 7.84 -14.23 -17.28
N ASN A 111 8.93 -13.60 -16.85
CA ASN A 111 9.14 -13.31 -15.44
C ASN A 111 8.18 -12.22 -14.97
N THR A 112 7.49 -12.53 -13.88
CA THR A 112 6.50 -11.65 -13.30
C THR A 112 7.14 -10.77 -12.22
N TYR A 113 7.07 -9.46 -12.43
CA TYR A 113 7.36 -8.44 -11.42
C TYR A 113 6.06 -7.75 -11.00
N ILE A 114 5.79 -7.70 -9.69
CA ILE A 114 4.58 -7.09 -9.14
C ILE A 114 4.96 -6.14 -8.02
N GLU A 115 4.65 -4.87 -8.18
CA GLU A 115 4.97 -3.79 -7.25
C GLU A 115 3.74 -3.29 -6.53
N PHE A 116 3.83 -3.24 -5.21
CA PHE A 116 2.79 -2.78 -4.29
C PHE A 116 3.19 -1.39 -3.78
N VAL A 117 2.76 -0.36 -4.50
CA VAL A 117 3.05 1.04 -4.17
C VAL A 117 2.17 1.47 -2.99
N LEU A 118 2.78 1.87 -1.88
CA LEU A 118 2.04 2.26 -0.68
C LEU A 118 1.64 3.73 -0.74
N ALA A 119 0.45 4.04 -0.23
CA ALA A 119 -0.02 5.42 -0.16
C ALA A 119 0.91 6.26 0.73
N ARG A 120 1.43 7.35 0.16
CA ARG A 120 2.34 8.30 0.83
C ARG A 120 1.76 8.75 2.18
N ARG A 121 2.29 8.23 3.28
CA ARG A 121 1.99 8.72 4.63
C ARG A 121 3.20 8.87 5.55
N PHE A 122 4.41 8.48 5.13
CA PHE A 122 5.61 8.58 5.96
C PHE A 122 6.82 9.22 5.27
N THR A 123 7.34 10.26 5.92
CA THR A 123 8.71 10.80 5.75
C THR A 123 9.12 11.18 4.31
N ILE A 124 10.37 11.58 4.13
CA ILE A 124 10.96 12.30 2.98
C ILE A 124 10.88 11.49 1.66
N ALA A 125 10.44 10.23 1.71
CA ALA A 125 10.29 9.35 0.56
C ALA A 125 9.22 9.86 -0.41
N VAL A 126 9.62 10.02 -1.67
CA VAL A 126 8.74 10.29 -2.80
C VAL A 126 7.96 9.04 -3.16
N GLU A 127 8.50 7.85 -2.95
CA GLU A 127 7.80 6.60 -3.22
C GLU A 127 8.32 5.49 -2.32
N HIS A 128 7.46 4.57 -1.90
CA HIS A 128 7.90 3.40 -1.14
C HIS A 128 6.89 2.28 -1.25
N GLY A 129 7.38 1.05 -1.07
CA GLY A 129 6.54 -0.12 -1.03
C GLY A 129 7.34 -1.40 -0.98
N PHE A 130 6.76 -2.44 -1.55
CA PHE A 130 7.41 -3.73 -1.69
C PHE A 130 7.04 -4.35 -3.03
N TYR A 131 7.88 -5.25 -3.53
CA TYR A 131 7.64 -5.93 -4.80
C TYR A 131 7.97 -7.42 -4.71
N TYR A 132 7.33 -8.16 -5.60
CA TYR A 132 7.64 -9.54 -5.92
C TYR A 132 8.45 -9.59 -7.21
N ASN A 133 9.51 -10.41 -7.24
CA ASN A 133 10.27 -10.75 -8.44
C ASN A 133 10.43 -12.27 -8.55
N GLU A 134 9.89 -12.86 -9.62
CA GLU A 134 9.91 -14.31 -9.87
C GLU A 134 11.34 -14.88 -9.92
N ASN A 135 12.33 -14.10 -10.33
CA ASN A 135 13.74 -14.53 -10.36
C ASN A 135 14.46 -14.51 -9.01
N ASP A 136 13.81 -14.01 -7.96
CA ASP A 136 14.42 -13.79 -6.63
C ASP A 136 15.69 -12.93 -6.70
N LYS A 137 15.59 -11.83 -7.45
CA LYS A 137 16.65 -10.84 -7.60
C LYS A 137 16.18 -9.41 -7.33
N PRO A 138 17.03 -8.56 -6.73
CA PRO A 138 16.70 -7.15 -6.56
C PRO A 138 16.66 -6.44 -7.92
N ARG A 139 15.82 -5.41 -8.03
CA ARG A 139 15.66 -4.61 -9.24
C ARG A 139 16.23 -3.20 -9.04
N ALA A 140 16.85 -2.64 -10.07
CA ALA A 140 17.24 -1.23 -10.09
C ALA A 140 16.01 -0.35 -10.38
N TRP A 141 16.09 0.96 -10.14
CA TRP A 141 14.92 1.83 -10.36
C TRP A 141 14.50 1.78 -11.83
N GLN A 142 13.29 1.27 -12.06
CA GLN A 142 12.66 1.10 -13.38
C GLN A 142 13.58 0.38 -14.39
N SER A 143 14.38 -0.59 -13.93
CA SER A 143 15.38 -1.24 -14.77
C SER A 143 15.79 -2.61 -14.27
N ASP A 144 15.93 -3.56 -15.19
CA ASP A 144 16.37 -4.94 -14.92
C ASP A 144 17.90 -5.07 -14.90
N ASN A 145 18.62 -3.96 -15.05
CA ASN A 145 20.07 -3.94 -15.06
C ASN A 145 20.63 -4.01 -13.63
N GLU A 146 20.85 -5.23 -13.16
CA GLU A 146 21.45 -5.53 -11.85
C GLU A 146 22.83 -4.88 -11.65
N ASP A 147 23.61 -4.63 -12.70
CA ASP A 147 24.92 -3.97 -12.59
C ASP A 147 24.79 -2.51 -12.09
N ARG A 148 23.57 -1.97 -12.03
CA ARG A 148 23.29 -0.66 -11.41
C ARG A 148 23.28 -0.72 -9.89
N LEU A 149 23.07 -1.89 -9.29
CA LEU A 149 22.92 -2.03 -7.86
C LEU A 149 24.27 -2.11 -7.14
N ILE A 150 24.44 -1.24 -6.15
CA ILE A 150 25.62 -1.18 -5.28
C ILE A 150 25.16 -1.55 -3.88
N ALA A 151 25.83 -2.52 -3.25
CA ALA A 151 25.52 -2.92 -1.88
C ALA A 151 25.63 -1.74 -0.91
N SER A 152 24.62 -1.58 -0.04
CA SER A 152 24.52 -0.49 0.93
C SER A 152 23.69 -0.97 2.13
N GLY A 153 24.33 -1.07 3.29
CA GLY A 153 23.69 -1.63 4.48
C GLY A 153 23.20 -3.06 4.24
N ASP A 154 21.92 -3.30 4.54
CA ASP A 154 21.27 -4.61 4.35
C ASP A 154 20.70 -4.81 2.93
N GLY A 155 20.85 -3.81 2.05
CA GLY A 155 20.27 -3.80 0.72
C GLY A 155 21.19 -3.21 -0.35
N TYR A 156 20.57 -2.54 -1.32
CA TYR A 156 21.23 -2.00 -2.50
C TYR A 156 20.73 -0.60 -2.82
N THR A 157 21.64 0.26 -3.24
CA THR A 157 21.32 1.55 -3.86
C THR A 157 21.58 1.51 -5.35
N ASP A 158 20.82 2.28 -6.14
CA ASP A 158 21.05 2.38 -7.57
C ASP A 158 22.12 3.44 -7.89
N LYS A 159 23.15 3.06 -8.67
CA LYS A 159 24.25 3.95 -9.07
C LYS A 159 23.79 5.15 -9.90
N MET A 160 22.68 5.01 -10.64
CA MET A 160 22.12 6.04 -11.50
C MET A 160 21.05 6.87 -10.78
N GLU A 161 20.32 6.26 -9.85
CA GLU A 161 19.25 6.87 -9.05
C GLU A 161 19.59 6.71 -7.57
N LYS A 162 20.47 7.59 -7.05
CA LYS A 162 21.12 7.39 -5.76
C LYS A 162 20.16 7.43 -4.57
N GLU A 163 18.98 7.97 -4.78
CA GLU A 163 17.89 8.08 -3.81
C GLU A 163 17.05 6.80 -3.74
N TYR A 164 17.24 5.86 -4.67
CA TYR A 164 16.59 4.57 -4.66
C TYR A 164 17.34 3.58 -3.77
N TYR A 165 16.59 2.92 -2.89
CA TYR A 165 17.04 1.82 -2.06
C TYR A 165 16.12 0.62 -2.19
N THR A 166 16.68 -0.58 -2.25
CA THR A 166 15.93 -1.84 -2.19
C THR A 166 16.60 -2.86 -1.28
N GLU A 167 15.81 -3.67 -0.57
CA GLU A 167 16.29 -4.63 0.41
C GLU A 167 15.50 -5.93 0.32
N LYS A 168 16.19 -7.06 0.42
CA LYS A 168 15.52 -8.37 0.40
C LYS A 168 14.78 -8.59 1.72
N ILE A 169 13.50 -8.96 1.63
CA ILE A 169 12.66 -9.30 2.79
C ILE A 169 12.69 -10.82 3.03
N MET A 170 12.39 -11.57 1.98
CA MET A 170 12.35 -13.03 1.93
C MET A 170 12.42 -13.48 0.47
N ASP A 171 12.41 -14.78 0.22
CA ASP A 171 12.42 -15.34 -1.15
C ASP A 171 11.38 -14.63 -2.04
N HIS A 172 11.86 -14.05 -3.14
CA HIS A 172 11.13 -13.28 -4.15
C HIS A 172 10.59 -11.93 -3.71
N TRP A 173 10.67 -11.55 -2.43
CA TRP A 173 10.05 -10.34 -1.89
C TRP A 173 11.09 -9.33 -1.44
N TYR A 174 10.89 -8.09 -1.86
CA TYR A 174 11.81 -6.99 -1.62
C TYR A 174 11.06 -5.75 -1.16
N TYR A 175 11.68 -4.98 -0.27
CA TYR A 175 11.30 -3.62 0.05
C TYR A 175 11.93 -2.65 -0.96
N TYR A 176 11.28 -1.51 -1.19
CA TYR A 176 11.94 -0.38 -1.85
C TYR A 176 11.46 0.97 -1.30
N GLN A 177 12.32 1.97 -1.48
CA GLN A 177 11.99 3.38 -1.32
C GLN A 177 12.76 4.24 -2.32
N MET A 178 12.18 5.38 -2.65
CA MET A 178 12.78 6.47 -3.40
C MET A 178 12.71 7.73 -2.55
N ASP A 179 13.85 8.22 -2.08
CA ASP A 179 13.92 9.41 -1.25
C ASP A 179 13.86 10.71 -2.05
N SER A 180 13.28 11.77 -1.48
CA SER A 180 13.36 13.10 -2.12
C SER A 180 14.75 13.68 -1.94
N LEU A 181 15.38 14.09 -3.05
CA LEU A 181 16.58 14.94 -3.07
C LEU A 181 16.49 16.19 -2.17
N ARG A 182 15.27 16.63 -1.79
CA ARG A 182 15.05 17.79 -0.89
C ARG A 182 15.29 17.51 0.59
N GLY A 183 15.67 16.28 0.97
CA GLY A 183 15.93 15.86 2.34
C GLY A 183 17.32 16.16 2.90
N VAL A 184 18.29 16.50 2.05
CA VAL A 184 19.69 16.75 2.49
C VAL A 184 20.03 18.22 2.26
N ILE A 185 19.51 19.07 3.13
CA ILE A 185 20.13 20.37 3.40
C ILE A 185 20.93 20.16 4.70
N PHE A 186 22.25 20.09 4.57
CA PHE A 186 23.19 20.19 5.69
C PHE A 186 23.10 21.57 6.33
#